data_AF-A0A0V0XJJ2-F1
#
_entry.id   AF-A0A0V0XJJ2-F1
#
_cell.length_a   1.000
_cell.length_b   1.000
_cell.length_c   1.000
_cell.angle_alpha   90.00
_cell.angle_beta   90.00
_cell.angle_gamma   90.00
#
_symmetry.space_group_name_H-M   'P 1'
#
loop_
_entity.id
_entity.type
_entity.pdbx_description
1 polymer ?
#
loop_
_entity_poly.entity_id
_entity_poly.type
_entity_poly.pdbx_seq_one_letter_code
_entity_poly.pdbx_strand_id
1 'polypeptide(L)'
;MPPFARLTFRKEKVYPSECKDPSEYVLAWRSAGAETETSEDIENKNTKECTVNSWTPWSLCSATCGKGIRMRTRVYKNPIKAHLMGCSRQMNEKQFCNAIISVCDDSENFNDLCAATTWAQWTPCSVNCGQGVRSRVRNYLNPMAIKQCHIRLTENQNCTGPAGPNCDLKPDPRCQTTYWSEWSPCSHSCDEGNRIRTRLLYYPENQKFCEHHQLLERENCNKFATNQWNPDNAKEHSHVTISTRPRKHACVSRSPVAKAIETISTYTIIDR
;
A
#
# COMPACT_ATOMS: atom_id res chain seq x y z
N MET A 1 -50.09 -5.55 -8.25
CA MET A 1 -50.48 -5.47 -6.82
C MET A 1 -50.54 -4.01 -6.43
N PRO A 2 -51.67 -3.49 -5.91
CA PRO A 2 -51.72 -2.13 -5.41
C PRO A 2 -51.01 -2.04 -4.03
N PRO A 3 -50.36 -0.92 -3.70
CA PRO A 3 -49.67 -0.74 -2.42
C PRO A 3 -50.68 -0.67 -1.26
N PHE A 4 -50.37 -1.41 -0.18
CA PHE A 4 -51.27 -1.65 0.97
C PHE A 4 -51.44 -0.47 1.94
N ALA A 5 -50.63 0.59 1.88
CA ALA A 5 -50.84 1.81 2.66
C ALA A 5 -49.97 2.97 2.14
N ARG A 6 -50.47 4.20 2.30
CA ARG A 6 -49.71 5.43 2.11
C ARG A 6 -49.55 6.12 3.46
N LEU A 7 -48.33 6.09 4.01
CA LEU A 7 -48.00 6.81 5.24
C LEU A 7 -47.75 8.28 4.92
N THR A 8 -48.53 9.16 5.52
CA THR A 8 -48.34 10.62 5.45
C THR A 8 -47.97 11.13 6.83
N PHE A 9 -46.72 11.60 6.97
CA PHE A 9 -46.26 12.26 8.18
C PHE A 9 -46.56 13.75 8.09
N ARG A 10 -47.26 14.29 9.08
CA ARG A 10 -47.49 15.72 9.23
C ARG A 10 -46.74 16.18 10.48
N LYS A 11 -45.83 17.14 10.32
CA LYS A 11 -45.06 17.69 11.43
C LYS A 11 -45.97 18.61 12.24
N GLU A 12 -46.35 18.19 13.44
CA GLU A 12 -47.29 18.97 14.27
C GLU A 12 -46.60 20.09 15.06
N LYS A 13 -45.37 19.88 15.53
CA LYS A 13 -44.61 20.89 16.28
C LYS A 13 -43.12 20.83 15.94
N VAL A 14 -42.50 21.99 15.82
CA VAL A 14 -41.05 22.14 15.69
C VAL A 14 -40.55 22.74 16.98
N TYR A 15 -39.79 21.97 17.75
CA TYR A 15 -39.13 22.49 18.94
C TYR A 15 -37.78 23.09 18.51
N PRO A 16 -37.49 24.35 18.88
CA PRO A 16 -36.16 24.90 18.66
C PRO A 16 -35.18 24.18 19.57
N SER A 17 -34.21 23.49 18.99
CA SER A 17 -33.04 22.98 19.68
C SER A 17 -31.88 23.92 19.38
N GLU A 18 -31.28 24.51 20.40
CA GLU A 18 -30.04 25.28 20.23
C GLU A 18 -28.89 24.32 19.87
N CYS A 19 -28.06 24.73 18.90
CA CYS A 19 -26.88 23.99 18.51
C CYS A 19 -25.85 24.04 19.64
N LYS A 20 -25.68 22.93 20.36
CA LYS A 20 -24.62 22.79 21.36
C LYS A 20 -23.25 22.71 20.70
N ASP A 21 -22.22 23.15 21.40
CA ASP A 21 -20.84 23.02 20.94
C ASP A 21 -20.45 21.53 20.79
N PRO A 22 -19.68 21.14 19.76
CA PRO A 22 -19.26 19.75 19.56
C PRO A 22 -18.59 19.12 20.80
N SER A 23 -17.92 19.92 21.64
CA SER A 23 -17.29 19.47 22.88
C SER A 23 -18.31 19.07 23.97
N GLU A 24 -19.50 19.65 23.95
CA GLU A 24 -20.57 19.39 24.92
C GLU A 24 -21.27 18.04 24.64
N TYR A 25 -21.42 17.69 23.36
CA TYR A 25 -21.82 16.33 22.95
C TYR A 25 -20.80 15.29 23.38
N VAL A 26 -19.52 15.65 23.42
CA VAL A 26 -18.44 14.75 23.79
C VAL A 26 -18.42 14.47 25.31
N LEU A 27 -18.79 15.46 26.11
CA LEU A 27 -18.89 15.31 27.56
C LEU A 27 -20.14 14.53 27.97
N ALA A 28 -21.26 14.68 27.24
CA ALA A 28 -22.50 13.95 27.50
C ALA A 28 -22.37 12.42 27.38
N TRP A 29 -21.49 11.89 26.51
CA TRP A 29 -21.26 10.43 26.42
C TRP A 29 -20.23 9.89 27.41
N ARG A 30 -19.37 10.75 27.97
CA ARG A 30 -18.43 10.33 29.02
C ARG A 30 -19.12 10.21 30.38
N SER A 31 -20.19 10.99 30.60
CA SER A 31 -21.03 10.94 31.81
C SER A 31 -22.28 10.07 31.65
N ALA A 32 -22.80 9.87 30.42
CA ALA A 32 -23.76 8.81 30.13
C ALA A 32 -23.03 7.46 30.03
N GLY A 33 -22.60 6.95 31.17
CA GLY A 33 -22.11 5.59 31.28
C GLY A 33 -23.17 4.64 30.73
N ALA A 34 -22.79 3.90 29.67
CA ALA A 34 -23.01 2.47 29.52
C ALA A 34 -24.42 1.85 29.65
N GLU A 35 -25.47 2.60 29.93
CA GLU A 35 -26.79 2.07 30.23
C GLU A 35 -27.75 2.44 29.09
N THR A 36 -28.06 1.45 28.26
CA THR A 36 -29.26 1.53 27.43
C THR A 36 -30.45 1.45 28.37
N GLU A 37 -31.28 2.50 28.41
CA GLU A 37 -32.62 2.44 29.01
C GLU A 37 -33.48 1.49 28.16
N THR A 38 -33.31 0.19 28.38
CA THR A 38 -34.24 -0.82 27.95
C THR A 38 -35.22 -1.02 29.09
N SER A 39 -36.50 -0.77 28.83
CA SER A 39 -37.59 -0.94 29.78
C SER A 39 -37.63 -2.38 30.28
N GLU A 40 -36.98 -2.65 31.42
CA GLU A 40 -37.20 -3.88 32.14
C GLU A 40 -38.58 -3.78 32.80
N ASP A 41 -39.50 -4.68 32.45
CA ASP A 41 -40.73 -4.85 33.21
C ASP A 41 -40.38 -5.47 34.58
N ILE A 42 -40.35 -4.63 35.62
CA ILE A 42 -39.96 -5.01 36.99
C ILE A 42 -41.04 -5.86 37.68
N GLU A 43 -42.24 -5.96 37.10
CA GLU A 43 -43.43 -6.56 37.72
C GLU A 43 -43.23 -8.00 38.21
N ASN A 44 -42.27 -8.75 37.67
CA ASN A 44 -41.99 -10.14 38.06
C ASN A 44 -40.57 -10.41 38.54
N LYS A 45 -39.85 -9.39 39.03
CA LYS A 45 -38.46 -9.53 39.50
C LYS A 45 -38.31 -10.44 40.73
N ASN A 46 -39.36 -10.55 41.56
CA ASN A 46 -39.32 -11.21 42.87
C ASN A 46 -39.85 -12.66 42.90
N THR A 47 -40.32 -13.20 41.77
CA THR A 47 -40.78 -14.60 41.71
C THR A 47 -39.58 -15.55 41.54
N LYS A 48 -39.54 -16.61 42.36
CA LYS A 48 -38.42 -17.58 42.38
C LYS A 48 -38.28 -18.29 41.03
N GLU A 49 -39.38 -18.41 40.31
CA GLU A 49 -39.54 -19.05 39.02
C GLU A 49 -39.01 -18.17 37.86
N CYS A 50 -39.01 -16.84 38.02
CA CYS A 50 -38.46 -15.89 37.04
C CYS A 50 -36.98 -15.50 37.32
N THR A 51 -36.28 -16.32 38.09
CA THR A 51 -34.85 -16.12 38.38
C THR A 51 -34.00 -16.39 37.13
N VAL A 52 -33.04 -15.51 36.88
CA VAL A 52 -32.14 -15.56 35.72
C VAL A 52 -30.71 -15.86 36.15
N ASN A 53 -29.93 -16.40 35.23
CA ASN A 53 -28.48 -16.52 35.38
C ASN A 53 -27.79 -15.16 35.24
N SER A 54 -26.52 -15.10 35.64
CA SER A 54 -25.66 -13.97 35.32
C SER A 54 -25.56 -13.81 33.80
N TRP A 55 -25.38 -12.57 33.37
CA TRP A 55 -25.11 -12.28 31.96
C TRP A 55 -23.87 -13.03 31.46
N THR A 56 -23.90 -13.44 30.20
CA THR A 56 -22.69 -13.87 29.51
C THR A 56 -21.70 -12.70 29.40
N PRO A 57 -20.41 -12.98 29.20
CA PRO A 57 -19.48 -11.96 28.71
C PRO A 57 -20.03 -11.29 27.45
N TRP A 58 -19.66 -10.04 27.25
CA TRP A 58 -19.98 -9.32 26.03
C TRP A 58 -19.37 -10.01 24.82
N SER A 59 -20.12 -10.06 23.72
CA SER A 59 -19.58 -10.43 22.43
C SER A 59 -18.47 -9.46 22.00
N LEU A 60 -17.70 -9.88 21.00
CA LEU A 60 -16.87 -8.96 20.23
C LEU A 60 -17.74 -7.84 19.63
N CYS A 61 -17.12 -6.69 19.40
CA CYS A 61 -17.78 -5.58 18.71
C CYS A 61 -18.13 -6.02 17.28
N SER A 62 -19.34 -5.69 16.81
CA SER A 62 -19.78 -6.04 15.45
C SER A 62 -18.91 -5.45 14.35
N ALA A 63 -18.16 -4.38 14.66
CA ALA A 63 -17.24 -3.72 13.76
C ALA A 63 -15.79 -3.99 14.17
N THR A 64 -14.91 -4.17 13.17
CA THR A 64 -13.45 -4.28 13.35
C THR A 64 -12.77 -2.91 13.40
N CYS A 65 -13.42 -1.87 12.87
CA CYS A 65 -13.01 -0.47 12.94
C CYS A 65 -14.18 0.47 13.28
N GLY A 66 -13.90 1.63 13.88
CA GLY A 66 -14.88 2.66 14.18
C GLY A 66 -15.85 2.29 15.31
N LYS A 67 -17.13 2.66 15.14
CA LYS A 67 -18.21 2.39 16.11
C LYS A 67 -18.99 1.14 15.69
N GLY A 68 -19.30 0.27 16.64
CA GLY A 68 -20.10 -0.93 16.44
C GLY A 68 -21.04 -1.20 17.61
N ILE A 69 -21.66 -2.37 17.59
CA ILE A 69 -22.56 -2.84 18.64
C ILE A 69 -22.05 -4.18 19.15
N ARG A 70 -22.08 -4.39 20.46
CA ARG A 70 -21.84 -5.68 21.10
C ARG A 70 -23.08 -6.14 21.84
N MET A 71 -23.21 -7.45 22.01
CA MET A 71 -24.38 -8.07 22.60
C MET A 71 -23.99 -9.03 23.71
N ARG A 72 -24.83 -9.14 24.74
CA ARG A 72 -24.74 -10.19 25.74
C ARG A 72 -26.10 -10.78 25.99
N THR A 73 -26.13 -12.01 26.47
CA THR A 73 -27.36 -12.75 26.69
C THR A 73 -27.39 -13.34 28.10
N ARG A 74 -28.58 -13.59 28.63
CA ARG A 74 -28.81 -14.36 29.85
C ARG A 74 -30.00 -15.27 29.64
N VAL A 75 -30.10 -16.30 30.46
CA VAL A 75 -31.21 -17.27 30.41
C VAL A 75 -31.85 -17.43 31.78
N TYR A 76 -33.10 -17.89 31.80
CA TYR A 76 -33.75 -18.30 33.05
C TYR A 76 -33.03 -19.51 33.65
N LYS A 77 -32.96 -19.55 34.98
CA LYS A 77 -32.48 -20.75 35.70
C LYS A 77 -33.37 -21.96 35.42
N ASN A 78 -34.68 -21.73 35.31
CA ASN A 78 -35.69 -22.76 35.06
C ASN A 78 -36.56 -22.37 33.85
N PRO A 79 -36.16 -22.70 32.61
CA PRO A 79 -36.85 -22.21 31.40
C PRO A 79 -38.31 -22.70 31.31
N ILE A 80 -38.58 -23.94 31.70
CA ILE A 80 -39.93 -24.54 31.64
C ILE A 80 -40.90 -23.81 32.58
N LYS A 81 -40.48 -23.57 33.83
CA LYS A 81 -41.30 -22.85 34.82
C LYS A 81 -41.49 -21.39 34.46
N ALA A 82 -40.44 -20.74 33.94
CA ALA A 82 -40.52 -19.35 33.52
C ALA A 82 -41.52 -19.17 32.36
N HIS A 83 -41.57 -20.12 31.43
CA HIS A 83 -42.54 -20.11 30.34
C HIS A 83 -43.98 -20.33 30.84
N LEU A 84 -44.20 -21.30 31.73
CA LEU A 84 -45.52 -21.58 32.31
C LEU A 84 -46.08 -20.41 33.14
N MET A 85 -45.21 -19.66 33.81
CA MET A 85 -45.58 -18.50 34.62
C MET A 85 -45.64 -17.18 33.84
N GLY A 86 -45.38 -17.21 32.53
CA GLY A 86 -45.42 -16.00 31.68
C GLY A 86 -44.37 -14.96 32.06
N CYS A 87 -43.18 -15.37 32.51
CA CYS A 87 -42.12 -14.43 32.85
C CYS A 87 -41.67 -13.64 31.59
N SER A 88 -41.82 -12.31 31.61
CA SER A 88 -41.31 -11.41 30.57
C SER A 88 -40.13 -10.62 31.13
N ARG A 89 -38.90 -11.13 30.97
CA ARG A 89 -37.67 -10.41 31.32
C ARG A 89 -36.78 -10.28 30.11
N GLN A 90 -35.98 -9.22 30.07
CA GLN A 90 -34.99 -9.01 29.01
C GLN A 90 -33.90 -10.09 29.08
N MET A 91 -33.80 -10.88 28.02
CA MET A 91 -32.78 -11.93 27.87
C MET A 91 -31.57 -11.48 27.04
N ASN A 92 -31.70 -10.39 26.29
CA ASN A 92 -30.68 -9.89 25.37
C ASN A 92 -30.43 -8.40 25.61
N GLU A 93 -29.17 -8.01 25.69
CA GLU A 93 -28.77 -6.62 25.88
C GLU A 93 -27.79 -6.22 24.78
N LYS A 94 -27.96 -4.99 24.28
CA LYS A 94 -27.13 -4.42 23.22
C LYS A 94 -26.50 -3.14 23.72
N GLN A 95 -25.22 -2.95 23.44
CA GLN A 95 -24.49 -1.75 23.83
C GLN A 95 -23.59 -1.30 22.69
N PHE A 96 -23.45 0.03 22.54
CA PHE A 96 -22.45 0.60 21.63
C PHE A 96 -21.03 0.27 22.12
N CYS A 97 -20.16 -0.05 21.18
CA CYS A 97 -18.74 -0.30 21.43
C CYS A 97 -17.90 0.43 20.38
N ASN A 98 -16.68 0.78 20.78
CA ASN A 98 -15.65 1.17 19.84
C ASN A 98 -14.87 -0.09 19.46
N ALA A 99 -14.63 -0.26 18.17
CA ALA A 99 -13.80 -1.32 17.67
C ALA A 99 -12.33 -1.10 18.04
N ILE A 100 -11.50 -2.14 17.89
CA ILE A 100 -10.07 -2.10 18.22
C ILE A 100 -9.36 -1.01 17.39
N ILE A 101 -9.78 -0.84 16.13
CA ILE A 101 -9.30 0.23 15.25
C ILE A 101 -10.26 1.42 15.38
N SER A 102 -9.78 2.58 15.81
CA SER A 102 -10.63 3.75 16.11
C SER A 102 -11.18 4.46 14.89
N VAL A 103 -10.48 4.40 13.76
CA VAL A 103 -10.85 5.06 12.50
C VAL A 103 -10.79 4.02 11.38
N CYS A 104 -11.89 3.88 10.66
CA CYS A 104 -11.88 3.13 9.41
C CYS A 104 -11.20 4.00 8.35
N ASP A 105 -10.12 3.50 7.76
CA ASP A 105 -9.47 4.14 6.61
C ASP A 105 -10.47 4.10 5.44
N ASP A 106 -11.00 5.28 5.12
CA ASP A 106 -11.98 5.61 4.08
C ASP A 106 -13.03 4.53 3.73
N SER A 107 -14.21 4.73 4.31
CA SER A 107 -15.46 4.00 4.13
C SER A 107 -16.07 4.13 2.71
N GLU A 108 -15.33 3.75 1.67
CA GLU A 108 -15.89 3.49 0.33
C GLU A 108 -16.04 1.99 0.05
N ASN A 109 -15.60 1.12 0.96
CA ASN A 109 -15.37 -0.30 0.68
C ASN A 109 -16.15 -1.27 1.60
N PHE A 110 -17.37 -0.90 2.01
CA PHE A 110 -18.23 -1.78 2.83
C PHE A 110 -19.55 -2.16 2.14
N ASN A 111 -19.54 -2.16 0.81
CA ASN A 111 -20.54 -2.84 0.00
C ASN A 111 -19.77 -3.66 -1.03
N ASP A 112 -19.80 -4.99 -0.93
CA ASP A 112 -19.10 -5.91 -1.86
C ASP A 112 -19.42 -5.59 -3.34
N LEU A 113 -20.58 -4.97 -3.58
CA LEU A 113 -21.03 -4.50 -4.88
C LEU A 113 -20.19 -3.36 -5.47
N CYS A 114 -19.68 -2.44 -4.64
CA CYS A 114 -18.87 -1.29 -5.08
C CYS A 114 -17.39 -1.46 -4.78
N ALA A 115 -16.96 -2.65 -4.36
CA ALA A 115 -15.59 -2.84 -3.92
C ALA A 115 -14.59 -2.59 -5.06
N ALA A 116 -13.52 -1.82 -4.78
CA ALA A 116 -12.49 -1.47 -5.76
C ALA A 116 -11.19 -2.24 -5.50
N THR A 117 -10.42 -2.50 -6.56
CA THR A 117 -9.07 -3.05 -6.46
C THR A 117 -8.13 -2.07 -5.76
N THR A 118 -6.98 -2.57 -5.31
CA THR A 118 -5.87 -1.70 -4.92
C THR A 118 -5.47 -0.78 -6.07
N TRP A 119 -4.95 0.39 -5.74
CA TRP A 119 -4.42 1.33 -6.72
C TRP A 119 -3.27 0.72 -7.51
N ALA A 120 -3.27 0.93 -8.83
CA ALA A 120 -2.10 0.65 -9.65
C ALA A 120 -0.93 1.57 -9.29
N GLN A 121 0.27 1.23 -9.77
CA GLN A 121 1.41 2.12 -9.66
C GLN A 121 1.17 3.43 -10.40
N TRP A 122 1.81 4.49 -9.92
CA TRP A 122 1.79 5.78 -10.58
C TRP A 122 2.46 5.70 -11.95
N THR A 123 1.85 6.33 -12.96
CA THR A 123 2.51 6.54 -14.25
C THR A 123 3.76 7.42 -14.07
N PRO A 124 4.73 7.36 -15.00
CA PRO A 124 5.77 8.37 -15.05
C PRO A 124 5.16 9.77 -15.19
N CYS A 125 5.92 10.79 -14.79
CA CYS A 125 5.51 12.18 -14.98
C CYS A 125 5.28 12.48 -16.46
N SER A 126 4.23 13.22 -16.77
CA SER A 126 3.91 13.64 -18.14
C SER A 126 5.01 14.46 -18.81
N VAL A 127 5.89 15.07 -18.00
CA VAL A 127 7.02 15.88 -18.46
C VAL A 127 8.32 15.29 -17.94
N ASN A 128 9.37 15.41 -18.75
CA ASN A 128 10.72 15.03 -18.34
C ASN A 128 11.40 16.14 -17.51
N CYS A 129 10.91 17.37 -17.63
CA CYS A 129 11.40 18.56 -16.94
C CYS A 129 10.22 19.45 -16.55
N GLY A 130 10.32 20.14 -15.42
CA GLY A 130 9.32 21.10 -14.97
C GLY A 130 8.14 20.43 -14.28
N GLN A 131 7.06 21.17 -14.12
CA GLN A 131 5.83 20.66 -13.53
C GLN A 131 5.03 19.85 -14.54
N GLY A 132 4.65 18.64 -14.17
CA GLY A 132 3.74 17.78 -14.91
C GLY A 132 2.75 17.09 -13.99
N VAL A 133 2.07 16.10 -14.55
CA VAL A 133 1.05 15.32 -13.86
C VAL A 133 1.36 13.84 -14.04
N ARG A 134 1.19 13.08 -12.97
CA ARG A 134 1.15 11.62 -13.02
C ARG A 134 -0.22 11.14 -12.59
N SER A 135 -0.65 10.00 -13.12
CA SER A 135 -1.95 9.42 -12.84
C SER A 135 -1.80 7.99 -12.34
N ARG A 136 -2.77 7.53 -11.56
CA ARG A 136 -2.94 6.11 -11.24
C ARG A 136 -4.41 5.74 -11.35
N VAL A 137 -4.64 4.47 -11.66
CA VAL A 137 -5.99 3.94 -11.90
C VAL A 137 -6.24 2.73 -11.01
N ARG A 138 -7.50 2.52 -10.65
CA ARG A 138 -8.02 1.29 -10.03
C ARG A 138 -9.35 0.94 -10.70
N ASN A 139 -9.74 -0.32 -10.62
CA ASN A 139 -11.00 -0.80 -11.20
C ASN A 139 -11.91 -1.33 -10.10
N TYR A 140 -13.20 -1.49 -10.43
CA TYR A 140 -14.09 -2.26 -9.56
C TYR A 140 -13.72 -3.74 -9.60
N LEU A 141 -13.84 -4.41 -8.44
CA LEU A 141 -13.75 -5.87 -8.35
C LEU A 141 -14.93 -6.53 -9.09
N ASN A 142 -16.11 -5.89 -9.08
CA ASN A 142 -17.26 -6.32 -9.86
C ASN A 142 -17.49 -5.38 -11.07
N PRO A 143 -17.43 -5.87 -12.32
CA PRO A 143 -17.67 -5.05 -13.51
C PRO A 143 -19.10 -4.49 -13.62
N MET A 144 -20.09 -5.07 -12.92
CA MET A 144 -21.46 -4.53 -12.91
C MET A 144 -21.62 -3.26 -12.05
N ALA A 145 -20.62 -2.95 -11.22
CA ALA A 145 -20.61 -1.80 -10.33
C ALA A 145 -20.55 -0.45 -11.06
N ILE A 146 -20.10 -0.43 -12.33
CA ILE A 146 -19.82 0.81 -13.09
C ILE A 146 -21.04 1.75 -13.18
N LYS A 147 -22.27 1.20 -13.24
CA LYS A 147 -23.49 2.00 -13.39
C LYS A 147 -24.14 2.42 -12.06
N GLN A 148 -23.79 1.76 -10.96
CA GLN A 148 -24.43 1.96 -9.65
C GLN A 148 -23.51 2.69 -8.67
N CYS A 149 -22.20 2.52 -8.81
CA CYS A 149 -21.20 3.03 -7.91
C CYS A 149 -20.49 4.24 -8.53
N HIS A 150 -20.36 5.30 -7.75
CA HIS A 150 -19.72 6.56 -8.16
C HIS A 150 -18.43 6.76 -7.35
N ILE A 151 -17.53 5.79 -7.42
CA ILE A 151 -16.23 5.83 -6.75
C ILE A 151 -15.18 6.44 -7.68
N ARG A 152 -14.20 7.14 -7.10
CA ARG A 152 -13.05 7.66 -7.84
C ARG A 152 -12.12 6.51 -8.27
N LEU A 153 -12.15 6.20 -9.58
CA LEU A 153 -11.31 5.18 -10.21
C LEU A 153 -9.96 5.73 -10.72
N THR A 154 -9.83 7.05 -10.83
CA THR A 154 -8.65 7.70 -11.36
C THR A 154 -8.20 8.83 -10.44
N GLU A 155 -6.92 8.81 -10.12
CA GLU A 155 -6.29 9.82 -9.28
C GLU A 155 -5.12 10.46 -10.01
N ASN A 156 -5.08 11.78 -9.98
CA ASN A 156 -4.05 12.60 -10.60
C ASN A 156 -3.29 13.33 -9.52
N GLN A 157 -1.97 13.39 -9.65
CA GLN A 157 -1.08 14.10 -8.74
C GLN A 157 -0.08 14.94 -9.54
N ASN A 158 0.20 16.14 -9.05
CA ASN A 158 1.28 16.97 -9.57
C ASN A 158 2.64 16.30 -9.29
N CYS A 159 3.56 16.42 -10.25
CA CYS A 159 4.90 15.92 -10.07
C CYS A 159 5.90 16.77 -10.85
N THR A 160 7.16 16.74 -10.41
CA THR A 160 8.26 17.40 -11.11
C THR A 160 8.99 16.34 -11.93
N GLY A 161 9.27 16.64 -13.20
CA GLY A 161 10.03 15.76 -14.07
C GLY A 161 11.43 15.46 -13.50
N PRO A 162 12.05 14.33 -13.89
CA PRO A 162 13.38 13.94 -13.39
C PRO A 162 14.48 14.98 -13.63
N ALA A 163 14.35 15.85 -14.62
CA ALA A 163 15.29 16.95 -14.86
C ALA A 163 15.13 18.15 -13.90
N GLY A 164 14.20 18.09 -12.95
CA GLY A 164 13.97 19.13 -11.96
C GLY A 164 12.97 20.21 -12.41
N PRO A 165 12.79 21.28 -11.62
CA PRO A 165 11.74 22.28 -11.83
C PRO A 165 12.03 23.28 -12.95
N ASN A 166 13.31 23.46 -13.33
CA ASN A 166 13.74 24.49 -14.28
C ASN A 166 14.15 23.88 -15.62
N CYS A 167 13.39 24.19 -16.67
CA CYS A 167 13.64 23.73 -18.04
C CYS A 167 14.43 24.72 -18.89
N ASP A 168 14.64 25.92 -18.36
CA ASP A 168 15.37 27.01 -19.03
C ASP A 168 16.88 26.95 -18.80
N LEU A 169 17.39 25.86 -18.21
CA LEU A 169 18.82 25.58 -18.23
C LEU A 169 19.21 25.19 -19.66
N LYS A 170 19.36 26.19 -20.52
CA LYS A 170 20.29 26.08 -21.64
C LYS A 170 21.62 25.65 -21.04
N PRO A 171 22.27 24.59 -21.55
CA PRO A 171 23.58 24.20 -21.05
C PRO A 171 24.49 25.43 -21.07
N ASP A 172 25.11 25.79 -19.94
CA ASP A 172 25.99 26.96 -19.86
C ASP A 172 27.03 26.80 -20.98
N PRO A 173 27.14 27.77 -21.92
CA PRO A 173 28.05 27.65 -23.05
C PRO A 173 29.52 27.42 -22.63
N ARG A 174 29.88 27.77 -21.40
CA ARG A 174 31.23 27.53 -20.82
C ARG A 174 31.42 26.11 -20.28
N CYS A 175 30.33 25.40 -19.98
CA CYS A 175 30.32 24.03 -19.47
C CYS A 175 29.83 23.02 -20.52
N GLN A 176 30.05 23.32 -21.80
CA GLN A 176 29.74 22.37 -22.86
C GLN A 176 30.58 21.10 -22.69
N THR A 177 29.93 19.93 -22.75
CA THR A 177 30.58 18.62 -22.61
C THR A 177 30.57 17.86 -23.93
N THR A 178 31.55 16.98 -24.12
CA THR A 178 31.53 16.01 -25.21
C THR A 178 30.40 15.01 -25.03
N TYR A 179 30.10 14.26 -26.09
CA TYR A 179 29.32 13.03 -25.94
C TYR A 179 30.02 12.08 -24.96
N TRP A 180 29.20 11.25 -24.30
CA TRP A 180 29.70 10.18 -23.47
C TRP A 180 30.53 9.19 -24.27
N SER A 181 31.59 8.65 -23.66
CA SER A 181 32.28 7.49 -24.18
C SER A 181 31.36 6.27 -24.22
N GLU A 182 31.74 5.27 -24.99
CA GLU A 182 31.18 3.93 -24.86
C GLU A 182 31.38 3.42 -23.42
N TRP A 183 30.44 2.58 -22.98
CA TRP A 183 30.54 1.93 -21.67
C TRP A 183 31.75 1.00 -21.62
N SER A 184 32.49 1.04 -20.51
CA SER A 184 33.50 0.04 -20.22
C SER A 184 32.87 -1.37 -20.19
N PRO A 185 33.65 -2.43 -20.44
CA PRO A 185 33.22 -3.77 -20.08
C PRO A 185 32.86 -3.81 -18.58
N CYS A 186 31.88 -4.65 -18.23
CA CYS A 186 31.53 -4.90 -16.83
C CYS A 186 32.75 -5.39 -16.04
N SER A 187 32.95 -4.84 -14.85
CA SER A 187 34.04 -5.23 -13.95
C SER A 187 34.02 -6.72 -13.62
N HIS A 188 32.82 -7.30 -13.50
CA HIS A 188 32.61 -8.73 -13.31
C HIS A 188 31.87 -9.31 -14.51
N SER A 189 32.28 -10.49 -14.94
CA SER A 189 31.61 -11.24 -16.00
C SER A 189 30.37 -12.00 -15.51
N CYS A 190 30.16 -12.05 -14.20
CA CYS A 190 29.13 -12.80 -13.50
C CYS A 190 28.65 -12.00 -12.29
N ASP A 191 27.39 -12.17 -11.90
CA ASP A 191 26.75 -11.46 -10.78
C ASP A 191 26.77 -9.92 -10.95
N GLU A 192 26.69 -9.18 -9.83
CA GLU A 192 26.70 -7.72 -9.81
C GLU A 192 28.09 -7.16 -10.17
N GLY A 193 28.20 -6.62 -11.37
CA GLY A 193 29.34 -5.85 -11.83
C GLY A 193 29.03 -4.35 -11.88
N ASN A 194 30.07 -3.55 -12.11
CA ASN A 194 29.92 -2.14 -12.44
C ASN A 194 30.55 -1.85 -13.80
N ARG A 195 29.90 -1.01 -14.60
CA ARG A 195 30.47 -0.41 -15.81
C ARG A 195 30.59 1.10 -15.62
N ILE A 196 31.57 1.70 -16.29
CA ILE A 196 31.89 3.12 -16.17
C ILE A 196 31.93 3.72 -17.58
N ARG A 197 31.45 4.95 -17.72
CA ARG A 197 31.68 5.78 -18.91
C ARG A 197 32.13 7.18 -18.48
N THR A 198 32.86 7.85 -19.34
CA THR A 198 33.40 9.19 -19.08
C THR A 198 33.07 10.15 -20.21
N ARG A 199 33.05 11.45 -19.91
CA ARG A 199 32.97 12.54 -20.88
C ARG A 199 33.88 13.68 -20.45
N LEU A 200 34.24 14.56 -21.38
CA LEU A 200 35.13 15.68 -21.14
C LEU A 200 34.39 17.01 -21.30
N LEU A 201 34.95 18.08 -20.73
CA LEU A 201 34.57 19.46 -21.03
C LEU A 201 35.25 19.90 -22.32
N TYR A 202 34.56 20.67 -23.16
CA TYR A 202 35.18 21.33 -24.32
C TYR A 202 36.24 22.36 -23.89
N TYR A 203 36.02 23.02 -22.74
CA TYR A 203 36.87 24.05 -22.17
C TYR A 203 37.40 23.59 -20.80
N PRO A 204 38.56 22.89 -20.74
CA PRO A 204 39.09 22.33 -19.49
C PRO A 204 39.46 23.41 -18.46
N GLU A 205 39.78 24.63 -18.89
CA GLU A 205 40.02 25.78 -18.01
C GLU A 205 38.84 26.10 -17.07
N ASN A 206 37.62 25.75 -17.48
CA ASN A 206 36.41 25.98 -16.69
C ASN A 206 36.08 24.84 -15.72
N GLN A 207 36.96 23.85 -15.54
CA GLN A 207 36.68 22.67 -14.71
C GLN A 207 36.27 23.03 -13.27
N LYS A 208 36.92 24.01 -12.64
CA LYS A 208 36.54 24.50 -11.30
C LYS A 208 35.15 25.14 -11.26
N PHE A 209 34.74 25.77 -12.36
CA PHE A 209 33.43 26.41 -12.49
C PHE A 209 32.32 25.40 -12.82
N CYS A 210 32.66 24.33 -13.55
CA CYS A 210 31.73 23.30 -14.01
C CYS A 210 31.74 22.05 -13.12
N GLU A 211 32.15 22.14 -11.85
CA GLU A 211 32.25 20.99 -10.93
C GLU A 211 30.90 20.29 -10.70
N HIS A 212 29.79 21.03 -10.85
CA HIS A 212 28.42 20.51 -10.80
C HIS A 212 28.10 19.52 -11.93
N HIS A 213 28.88 19.50 -13.02
CA HIS A 213 28.66 18.58 -14.13
C HIS A 213 29.32 17.23 -13.87
N GLN A 214 28.52 16.17 -13.92
CA GLN A 214 29.02 14.81 -13.78
C GLN A 214 29.83 14.39 -15.01
N LEU A 215 31.15 14.21 -14.86
CA LEU A 215 32.08 13.80 -15.93
C LEU A 215 32.35 12.29 -15.96
N LEU A 216 31.99 11.59 -14.88
CA LEU A 216 32.12 10.13 -14.74
C LEU A 216 30.80 9.54 -14.24
N GLU A 217 30.31 8.52 -14.94
CA GLU A 217 29.08 7.82 -14.60
C GLU A 217 29.37 6.34 -14.37
N ARG A 218 28.78 5.80 -13.31
CA ARG A 218 28.89 4.40 -12.92
C ARG A 218 27.50 3.79 -12.89
N GLU A 219 27.35 2.63 -13.50
CA GLU A 219 26.10 1.88 -13.51
C GLU A 219 26.37 0.41 -13.12
N ASN A 220 25.47 -0.15 -12.32
CA ASN A 220 25.47 -1.57 -12.03
C ASN A 220 25.08 -2.36 -13.28
N CYS A 221 25.82 -3.42 -13.57
CA CYS A 221 25.50 -4.32 -14.66
C CYS A 221 25.44 -5.77 -14.17
N ASN A 222 24.30 -6.42 -14.44
CA ASN A 222 24.09 -7.83 -14.15
C ASN A 222 24.20 -8.61 -15.46
N LYS A 223 25.36 -9.23 -15.70
CA LYS A 223 25.50 -10.18 -16.80
C LYS A 223 24.94 -11.52 -16.33
N PHE A 224 23.73 -11.82 -16.79
CA PHE A 224 22.95 -13.07 -16.63
C PHE A 224 23.38 -14.02 -15.50
N ALA A 225 22.60 -14.01 -14.42
CA ALA A 225 22.35 -15.23 -13.66
C ALA A 225 21.72 -16.26 -14.62
N THR A 226 22.50 -17.22 -15.10
CA THR A 226 21.98 -18.35 -15.85
C THR A 226 21.27 -19.28 -14.90
N ASN A 227 20.00 -19.00 -14.57
CA ASN A 227 19.08 -19.95 -13.96
C ASN A 227 17.62 -19.60 -14.29
N GLN A 228 17.25 -19.70 -15.56
CA GLN A 228 15.91 -20.09 -15.99
C GLN A 228 16.04 -20.94 -17.26
N TRP A 229 16.56 -22.16 -17.11
CA TRP A 229 16.28 -23.21 -18.08
C TRP A 229 14.94 -23.83 -17.67
N ASN A 230 13.88 -23.44 -18.37
CA ASN A 230 12.58 -24.12 -18.30
C ASN A 230 12.58 -25.27 -19.32
N PRO A 231 12.44 -26.54 -18.93
CA PRO A 231 12.68 -27.68 -19.83
C PRO A 231 11.58 -27.95 -20.88
N ASP A 232 10.51 -27.15 -20.97
CA ASP A 232 9.33 -27.53 -21.76
C ASP A 232 9.29 -27.01 -23.21
N ASN A 233 10.32 -26.32 -23.72
CA ASN A 233 10.31 -25.74 -25.08
C ASN A 233 11.48 -26.17 -25.99
N ALA A 234 11.79 -27.47 -26.03
CA ALA A 234 12.71 -28.04 -27.01
C ALA A 234 12.10 -29.26 -27.72
N LYS A 235 11.01 -29.03 -28.47
CA LYS A 235 10.61 -29.89 -29.56
C LYS A 235 10.42 -29.04 -30.82
N GLU A 236 11.51 -28.82 -31.53
CA GLU A 236 11.59 -29.03 -32.97
C GLU A 236 13.00 -28.66 -33.46
N HIS A 237 13.41 -29.32 -34.53
CA HIS A 237 14.72 -29.24 -35.21
C HIS A 237 15.79 -30.21 -34.69
N SER A 238 15.67 -31.37 -35.32
CA SER A 238 16.54 -32.50 -35.51
C SER A 238 17.96 -32.19 -36.03
N HIS A 239 18.85 -33.13 -35.70
CA HIS A 239 20.16 -33.43 -36.30
C HIS A 239 21.31 -32.47 -35.97
N VAL A 240 22.13 -32.87 -34.99
CA VAL A 240 23.51 -33.37 -35.19
C VAL A 240 24.02 -33.82 -33.83
N THR A 241 24.24 -35.13 -33.68
CA THR A 241 24.99 -35.72 -32.57
C THR A 241 26.46 -35.36 -32.71
N ILE A 242 26.94 -34.40 -31.91
CA ILE A 242 28.34 -34.36 -31.47
C ILE A 242 28.31 -34.31 -29.95
N SER A 243 28.71 -35.43 -29.35
CA SER A 243 29.04 -35.56 -27.94
C SER A 243 30.13 -34.56 -27.57
N THR A 244 29.74 -33.41 -27.05
CA THR A 244 30.56 -32.66 -26.10
C THR A 244 29.65 -32.23 -24.96
N ARG A 245 29.95 -32.72 -23.75
CA ARG A 245 29.30 -32.27 -22.52
C ARG A 245 29.22 -30.74 -22.53
N PRO A 246 28.10 -30.11 -22.18
CA PRO A 246 28.11 -28.68 -21.92
C PRO A 246 29.07 -28.47 -20.75
N ARG A 247 30.29 -27.97 -21.03
CA ARG A 247 31.10 -27.37 -19.99
C ARG A 247 30.23 -26.26 -19.46
N LYS A 248 29.67 -26.48 -18.26
CA LYS A 248 29.24 -25.39 -17.41
C LYS A 248 30.43 -24.43 -17.40
N HIS A 249 30.31 -23.31 -18.09
CA HIS A 249 31.17 -22.16 -17.81
C HIS A 249 30.71 -21.65 -16.45
N ALA A 250 31.04 -22.41 -15.42
CA ALA A 250 31.10 -21.90 -14.07
C ALA A 250 32.07 -20.73 -14.13
N CYS A 251 31.70 -19.62 -13.51
CA CYS A 251 32.57 -18.49 -13.28
C CYS A 251 33.71 -18.97 -12.38
N VAL A 252 34.73 -19.56 -12.99
CA VAL A 252 35.98 -19.85 -12.30
C VAL A 252 36.57 -18.49 -12.05
N SER A 253 36.54 -18.08 -10.78
CA SER A 253 37.43 -17.06 -10.24
C SER A 253 38.86 -17.49 -10.54
N ARG A 254 39.36 -17.13 -11.73
CA ARG A 254 40.79 -17.16 -12.00
C ARG A 254 41.39 -16.03 -11.17
N SER A 255 41.71 -16.37 -9.93
CA SER A 255 42.73 -15.69 -9.16
C SER A 255 44.00 -15.62 -10.02
N PRO A 256 44.58 -14.43 -10.27
CA PRO A 256 45.93 -14.37 -10.79
C PRO A 256 46.89 -14.59 -9.62
N VAL A 257 47.06 -15.84 -9.16
CA VAL A 257 48.34 -16.24 -8.57
C VAL A 257 49.22 -16.70 -9.72
N ALA A 258 49.67 -15.74 -10.52
CA ALA A 258 50.85 -15.90 -11.33
C ALA A 258 51.99 -15.20 -10.58
N LYS A 259 52.82 -16.01 -9.92
CA LYS A 259 54.18 -15.64 -9.51
C LYS A 259 54.88 -15.06 -10.75
N ALA A 260 55.09 -13.75 -10.78
CA ALA A 260 56.12 -13.13 -11.59
C ALA A 260 57.33 -12.94 -10.68
N ILE A 261 58.36 -13.72 -10.95
CA ILE A 261 59.71 -13.60 -10.41
C ILE A 261 60.32 -12.30 -10.97
N GLU A 262 60.99 -11.60 -10.07
CA GLU A 262 61.97 -10.51 -10.20
C GLU A 262 62.36 -10.01 -11.61
N THR A 263 62.33 -8.69 -11.78
CA THR A 263 63.54 -7.90 -12.14
C THR A 263 63.25 -6.41 -11.94
N ILE A 264 63.91 -5.82 -10.95
CA ILE A 264 63.98 -4.38 -10.73
C ILE A 264 65.06 -3.85 -11.68
N SER A 265 64.67 -3.13 -12.73
CA SER A 265 65.58 -2.24 -13.45
C SER A 265 65.36 -0.81 -12.97
N THR A 266 66.18 -0.40 -12.01
CA THR A 266 66.43 1.00 -11.69
C THR A 266 67.07 1.67 -12.89
N TYR A 267 66.41 2.69 -13.45
CA TYR A 267 67.08 3.67 -14.31
C TYR A 267 67.31 4.94 -13.50
N THR A 268 68.59 5.19 -13.23
CA THR A 268 69.14 6.43 -12.69
C THR A 268 69.09 7.52 -13.76
N ILE A 269 68.50 8.66 -13.38
CA ILE A 269 68.58 9.92 -14.13
C ILE A 269 70.02 10.43 -13.99
N ILE A 270 70.70 10.65 -15.10
CA ILE A 270 71.98 11.36 -15.15
C ILE A 270 71.73 12.70 -15.84
N ASP A 271 71.89 13.77 -15.06
CA ASP A 271 71.97 15.15 -15.54
C ASP A 271 73.14 15.34 -16.52
N ARG A 272 72.85 16.00 -17.65
CA ARG A 272 73.73 16.98 -18.32
C ARG A 272 72.90 17.98 -19.09
#